data_AF-D8Q107-F1
#
_entry.id   AF-D8Q107-F1
#
_cell.length_a   1.000
_cell.length_b   1.000
_cell.length_c   1.000
_cell.angle_alpha   90.00
_cell.angle_beta   90.00
_cell.angle_gamma   90.00
#
_symmetry.space_group_name_H-M   'P 1'
#
loop_
_entity.id
_entity.type
_entity.pdbx_description
1 polymer ?
#
loop_
_entity_poly.entity_id
_entity_poly.type
_entity_poly.pdbx_seq_one_letter_code
_entity_poly.pdbx_strand_id
1 'polypeptide(L)'
;MQDLLCALCSAPFATPEYTGPEVFDYSDTAVSLGEGYERWLSLSGNKWLEHLRAVGVNSSTGEKRCYISGIGTNTYSTSICVEPGDHPNAPASVGGSNDPVDLDAYCCWKSTRNGTGVFPVHVNCLDILKKVFRQEGLDLDADILYEFLRKALLSYSHSYSHAVSFDDEYLDSDSVSDYTEMATLVPQSKQSEEESFVSDPMDIRGLNEYLKNLPLVTAPGPAPSRHAEHVSCVHDPFASLPSELLLMIMLLIPKDSLQSFFFASSAARSIWLPNTLFRTRLAVDMPWAWEVIESPLFKRTDVDWRCVYTHLRKEADREWTDAMPGLANRCRIWDVCEQAAADYKQLAAKAEKAASATKEAGCRRKARLMEYFNSKRIYPC
;
A
#
# COMPACT_ATOMS: atom_id res chain seq x y z
N MET A 1 -19.71 12.30 12.15
CA MET A 1 -18.61 11.79 13.01
C MET A 1 -17.37 11.84 12.12
N GLN A 2 -16.24 12.44 12.53
CA GLN A 2 -15.02 12.33 11.72
C GLN A 2 -14.53 10.89 11.82
N ASP A 3 -14.54 10.18 10.70
CA ASP A 3 -14.07 8.80 10.67
C ASP A 3 -12.55 8.78 10.64
N LEU A 4 -11.97 8.04 11.57
CA LEU A 4 -10.53 7.82 11.61
C LEU A 4 -10.13 6.91 10.43
N LEU A 5 -9.26 7.41 9.56
CA LEU A 5 -8.79 6.69 8.37
C LEU A 5 -7.35 6.20 8.53
N CYS A 6 -7.01 5.10 7.87
CA CYS A 6 -5.64 4.61 7.81
C CYS A 6 -4.73 5.50 6.95
N ALA A 7 -3.54 5.85 7.46
CA ALA A 7 -2.62 6.75 6.78
C ALA A 7 -1.97 6.14 5.52
N LEU A 8 -2.06 4.82 5.33
CA LEU A 8 -1.60 4.14 4.12
C LEU A 8 -2.74 3.90 3.14
N CYS A 9 -3.83 3.26 3.58
CA CYS A 9 -4.86 2.79 2.66
C CYS A 9 -6.14 3.61 2.66
N SER A 10 -6.26 4.63 3.50
CA SER A 10 -7.47 5.47 3.61
C SER A 10 -8.77 4.70 3.88
N ALA A 11 -8.69 3.45 4.34
CA ALA A 11 -9.85 2.70 4.79
C ALA A 11 -10.15 3.04 6.26
N PRO A 12 -11.42 2.93 6.70
CA PRO A 12 -11.80 3.19 8.08
C PRO A 12 -11.24 2.12 9.04
N PHE A 13 -11.23 2.43 10.34
CA PHE A 13 -10.88 1.46 11.40
C PHE A 13 -12.07 0.71 12.00
N ALA A 14 -13.24 0.85 11.39
CA ALA A 14 -14.45 0.12 11.75
C ALA A 14 -15.31 -0.05 10.50
N THR A 15 -16.13 -1.10 10.47
CA THR A 15 -17.25 -1.16 9.54
C THR A 15 -18.27 -0.10 9.94
N PRO A 16 -18.85 0.66 9.00
CA PRO A 16 -19.95 1.56 9.32
C PRO A 16 -21.06 0.77 10.01
N GLU A 17 -21.36 1.09 11.27
CA GLU A 17 -22.54 0.56 11.94
C GLU A 17 -23.76 1.10 11.20
N TYR A 18 -24.59 0.22 10.64
CA TYR A 18 -25.91 0.62 10.14
C TYR A 18 -26.78 0.90 11.34
N THR A 19 -26.79 2.17 11.72
CA THR A 19 -28.00 2.77 12.25
C THR A 19 -29.01 2.64 11.12
N GLY A 20 -30.04 1.80 11.30
CA GLY A 20 -31.12 1.65 10.32
C GLY A 20 -31.66 3.01 9.87
N PRO A 21 -32.47 3.08 8.80
CA PRO A 21 -32.93 4.36 8.28
C PRO A 21 -33.55 5.12 9.45
N GLU A 22 -32.92 6.24 9.84
CA GLU A 22 -33.64 7.23 10.62
C GLU A 22 -34.84 7.57 9.75
N VAL A 23 -36.02 7.16 10.21
CA VAL A 23 -37.27 7.33 9.48
C VAL A 23 -37.54 8.82 9.41
N PHE A 24 -36.93 9.49 8.45
CA PHE A 24 -37.42 10.76 7.96
C PHE A 24 -38.58 10.41 7.03
N ASP A 25 -39.78 10.55 7.58
CA ASP A 25 -41.06 10.33 6.91
C ASP A 25 -41.26 11.35 5.78
N TYR A 26 -40.62 11.09 4.63
CA TYR A 26 -40.93 11.75 3.37
C TYR A 26 -40.91 10.73 2.22
N SER A 27 -42.09 10.16 1.98
CA SER A 27 -42.64 9.70 0.68
C SER A 27 -41.74 8.89 -0.28
N ASP A 28 -42.13 7.61 -0.44
CA ASP A 28 -42.33 6.89 -1.72
C ASP A 28 -41.16 6.60 -2.66
N THR A 29 -39.93 6.46 -2.16
CA THR A 29 -38.87 5.70 -2.86
C THR A 29 -38.00 4.87 -1.91
N ALA A 30 -38.61 3.88 -1.24
CA ALA A 30 -37.85 2.87 -0.51
C ALA A 30 -37.19 1.89 -1.51
N VAL A 31 -36.03 2.24 -2.04
CA VAL A 31 -35.13 1.26 -2.66
C VAL A 31 -34.60 0.38 -1.53
N SER A 32 -34.84 -0.93 -1.62
CA SER A 32 -34.37 -1.93 -0.65
C SER A 32 -32.83 -1.90 -0.54
N LEU A 33 -32.32 -1.14 0.43
CA LEU A 33 -30.92 -1.10 0.85
C LEU A 33 -30.48 -2.37 1.62
N GLY A 34 -31.39 -3.33 1.83
CA GLY A 34 -31.17 -4.48 2.73
C GLY A 34 -30.26 -5.58 2.17
N GLU A 35 -30.35 -5.91 0.88
CA GLU A 35 -29.64 -7.09 0.33
C GLU A 35 -28.15 -6.85 0.11
N GLY A 36 -27.75 -5.62 -0.23
CA GLY A 36 -26.35 -5.23 -0.33
C GLY A 36 -25.71 -5.28 1.05
N TYR A 37 -26.28 -4.56 2.02
CA TYR A 37 -25.70 -4.34 3.35
C TYR A 37 -25.58 -5.61 4.22
N GLU A 38 -26.50 -6.57 4.13
CA GLU A 38 -26.35 -7.86 4.81
C GLU A 38 -25.14 -8.66 4.31
N ARG A 39 -24.76 -8.53 3.02
CA ARG A 39 -23.53 -9.12 2.49
C ARG A 39 -22.30 -8.53 3.18
N TRP A 40 -22.25 -7.21 3.40
CA TRP A 40 -21.15 -6.51 4.09
C TRP A 40 -20.89 -7.02 5.51
N LEU A 41 -21.95 -7.21 6.29
CA LEU A 41 -21.86 -7.71 7.68
C LEU A 41 -21.59 -9.22 7.74
N SER A 42 -22.05 -9.99 6.74
CA SER A 42 -21.80 -11.43 6.67
C SER A 42 -20.36 -11.79 6.31
N LEU A 43 -19.59 -10.84 5.77
CA LEU A 43 -18.17 -11.02 5.47
C LEU A 43 -17.39 -11.02 6.79
N SER A 44 -17.10 -12.23 7.26
CA SER A 44 -16.32 -12.54 8.48
C SER A 44 -14.89 -12.01 8.48
N GLY A 45 -14.51 -11.22 7.46
CA GLY A 45 -13.17 -10.72 7.18
C GLY A 45 -13.01 -9.21 7.39
N ASN A 46 -13.81 -8.56 8.23
CA ASN A 46 -13.66 -7.11 8.50
C ASN A 46 -12.93 -6.81 9.82
N LYS A 47 -12.58 -7.85 10.60
CA LYS A 47 -11.84 -7.70 11.88
C LYS A 47 -10.46 -7.07 11.71
N TRP A 48 -9.87 -7.14 10.52
CA TRP A 48 -8.59 -6.47 10.26
C TRP A 48 -8.71 -4.94 10.33
N LEU A 49 -9.90 -4.38 10.12
CA LEU A 49 -10.13 -2.94 10.21
C LEU A 49 -9.94 -2.44 11.64
N GLU A 50 -10.27 -3.25 12.65
CA GLU A 50 -10.22 -2.87 14.06
C GLU A 50 -8.78 -2.75 14.58
N HIS A 51 -7.83 -3.47 13.96
CA HIS A 51 -6.45 -3.54 14.43
C HIS A 51 -5.54 -2.53 13.73
N LEU A 52 -4.94 -1.66 14.53
CA LEU A 52 -4.04 -0.62 14.05
C LEU A 52 -2.72 -0.56 14.84
N ARG A 53 -1.77 0.19 14.28
CA ARG A 53 -0.56 0.66 14.95
C ARG A 53 -0.42 2.16 14.73
N ALA A 54 0.16 2.85 15.70
CA ALA A 54 0.47 4.26 15.64
C ALA A 54 1.92 4.47 15.20
N VAL A 55 2.12 5.32 14.19
CA VAL A 55 3.43 5.87 13.85
C VAL A 55 3.50 7.27 14.43
N GLY A 56 4.34 7.46 15.45
CA GLY A 56 4.39 8.69 16.24
C GLY A 56 5.81 9.20 16.46
N VAL A 57 5.91 10.38 17.06
CA VAL A 57 7.17 10.97 17.52
C VAL A 57 7.11 11.20 19.02
N ASN A 58 8.17 10.80 19.71
CA ASN A 58 8.38 11.07 21.11
C ASN A 58 9.41 12.20 21.23
N SER A 59 8.97 13.35 21.76
CA SER A 59 9.80 14.54 21.89
C SER A 59 10.86 14.44 23.00
N SER A 60 10.84 13.38 23.81
CA SER A 60 11.62 13.29 25.05
C SER A 60 12.88 12.41 24.99
N THR A 61 13.19 11.74 23.86
CA THR A 61 14.28 10.74 23.82
C THR A 61 15.15 10.80 22.54
N GLY A 62 16.48 10.65 22.71
CA GLY A 62 17.44 10.06 21.76
C GLY A 62 17.71 10.72 20.39
N GLU A 63 18.68 10.16 19.65
CA GLU A 63 18.97 10.52 18.24
C GLU A 63 17.84 10.09 17.29
N LYS A 64 17.15 8.99 17.60
CA LYS A 64 15.88 8.57 16.99
C LYS A 64 14.74 9.05 17.85
N ARG A 65 13.70 9.65 17.25
CA ARG A 65 12.58 10.26 17.99
C ARG A 65 11.26 9.56 17.69
N CYS A 66 11.14 8.92 16.54
CA CYS A 66 9.89 8.27 16.14
C CYS A 66 9.76 6.84 16.69
N TYR A 67 8.56 6.29 16.62
CA TYR A 67 8.23 4.93 17.03
C TYR A 67 7.07 4.36 16.22
N ILE A 68 6.96 3.03 16.25
CA ILE A 68 5.76 2.28 15.85
C ILE A 68 5.24 1.59 17.11
N SER A 69 3.98 1.82 17.47
CA SER A 69 3.37 1.23 18.69
C SER A 69 3.16 -0.28 18.58
N GLY A 70 2.74 -0.88 19.69
CA GLY A 70 2.07 -2.17 19.71
C GLY A 70 0.71 -2.13 19.00
N ILE A 71 -0.01 -3.25 19.01
CA ILE A 71 -1.34 -3.32 18.40
C ILE A 71 -2.31 -2.48 19.25
N GLY A 72 -3.25 -1.83 18.58
CA GLY A 72 -4.31 -1.09 19.24
C GLY A 72 -5.60 -1.09 18.43
N THR A 73 -6.56 -0.34 18.94
CA THR A 73 -7.88 -0.17 18.34
C THR A 73 -8.28 1.30 18.34
N ASN A 74 -9.21 1.65 17.45
CA ASN A 74 -9.89 2.94 17.51
C ASN A 74 -10.81 2.98 18.76
N THR A 75 -10.87 4.12 19.44
CA THR A 75 -11.82 4.34 20.55
C THR A 75 -12.90 5.32 20.13
N TYR A 76 -12.59 6.61 20.01
CA TYR A 76 -13.58 7.66 19.70
C TYR A 76 -12.99 8.80 18.89
N SER A 77 -13.67 9.18 17.79
CA SER A 77 -13.42 10.33 16.91
C SER A 77 -12.02 10.40 16.28
N THR A 78 -11.01 10.70 17.08
CA THR A 78 -9.62 10.91 16.67
C THR A 78 -8.63 10.26 17.63
N SER A 79 -9.10 9.59 18.68
CA SER A 79 -8.25 8.93 19.67
C SER A 79 -8.14 7.43 19.39
N ILE A 80 -6.96 6.88 19.63
CA ILE A 80 -6.65 5.46 19.51
C ILE A 80 -6.05 4.96 20.82
N CYS A 81 -6.30 3.71 21.16
CA CYS A 81 -5.73 3.06 22.34
C CYS A 81 -4.76 1.97 21.84
N VAL A 82 -3.46 2.10 22.14
CA VAL A 82 -2.42 1.20 21.63
C VAL A 82 -1.60 0.58 22.75
N GLU A 83 -1.22 -0.68 22.60
CA GLU A 83 -0.23 -1.30 23.46
C GLU A 83 1.13 -0.61 23.33
N PRO A 84 1.94 -0.53 24.40
CA PRO A 84 3.34 -0.16 24.30
C PRO A 84 4.06 -1.10 23.33
N GLY A 85 4.70 -0.54 22.29
CA GLY A 85 5.45 -1.33 21.32
C GLY A 85 6.86 -1.68 21.81
N ASP A 86 7.56 -2.54 21.07
CA ASP A 86 8.97 -2.90 21.37
C ASP A 86 9.96 -1.75 21.11
N HIS A 87 9.50 -0.64 20.54
CA HIS A 87 10.35 0.49 20.20
C HIS A 87 10.76 1.25 21.46
N PRO A 88 12.05 1.57 21.68
CA PRO A 88 12.52 2.24 22.90
C PRO A 88 11.93 3.65 23.10
N ASN A 89 11.39 4.25 22.04
CA ASN A 89 10.71 5.54 22.09
C ASN A 89 9.18 5.44 22.17
N ALA A 90 8.62 4.23 22.16
CA ALA A 90 7.18 4.06 22.30
C ALA A 90 6.74 4.60 23.67
N PRO A 91 5.60 5.31 23.75
CA PRO A 91 5.09 5.82 25.01
C PRO A 91 4.76 4.65 25.93
N ALA A 92 5.24 4.72 27.17
CA ALA A 92 4.84 3.82 28.24
C ALA A 92 3.65 4.44 28.99
N SER A 93 2.80 3.60 29.56
CA SER A 93 1.71 4.07 30.42
C SER A 93 2.23 4.74 31.69
N VAL A 94 1.38 5.57 32.31
CA VAL A 94 1.72 6.34 33.50
C VAL A 94 2.08 5.40 34.64
N GLY A 95 3.36 5.37 35.04
CA GLY A 95 3.89 4.46 36.06
C GLY A 95 4.80 3.35 35.53
N GLY A 96 5.05 3.30 34.22
CA GLY A 96 5.93 2.30 33.60
C GLY A 96 5.29 0.90 33.51
N SER A 97 3.97 0.79 33.64
CA SER A 97 3.25 -0.44 33.35
C SER A 97 3.16 -0.67 31.83
N ASN A 98 2.90 -1.91 31.45
CA ASN A 98 2.62 -2.29 30.06
C ASN A 98 1.16 -2.02 29.66
N ASP A 99 0.49 -1.08 30.34
CA ASP A 99 -0.91 -0.79 30.07
C ASP A 99 -1.04 -0.04 28.72
N PRO A 100 -2.16 -0.21 28.01
CA PRO A 100 -2.43 0.54 26.79
C PRO A 100 -2.38 2.06 27.00
N VAL A 101 -1.97 2.78 25.96
CA VAL A 101 -1.81 4.23 25.94
C VAL A 101 -2.78 4.84 24.94
N ASP A 102 -3.54 5.83 25.41
CA ASP A 102 -4.39 6.64 24.54
C ASP A 102 -3.57 7.71 23.83
N LEU A 103 -3.72 7.78 22.51
CA LEU A 103 -3.01 8.72 21.63
C LEU A 103 -4.00 9.42 20.71
N ASP A 104 -3.74 10.68 20.40
CA ASP A 104 -4.50 11.42 19.40
C ASP A 104 -3.89 11.22 18.01
N ALA A 105 -4.67 10.60 17.13
CA ALA A 105 -4.36 10.47 15.72
C ALA A 105 -4.63 11.79 14.99
N TYR A 106 -3.83 12.08 13.95
CA TYR A 106 -3.95 13.25 13.08
C TYR A 106 -4.24 14.55 13.86
N CYS A 107 -3.20 15.21 14.38
CA CYS A 107 -3.23 16.51 15.10
C CYS A 107 -4.64 17.09 15.31
N CYS A 108 -5.32 16.70 16.40
CA CYS A 108 -6.66 17.24 16.70
C CYS A 108 -6.59 18.76 16.83
N TRP A 109 -7.56 19.48 16.25
CA TRP A 109 -7.70 20.94 16.35
C TRP A 109 -7.72 21.47 17.80
N LYS A 110 -8.07 20.62 18.78
CA LYS A 110 -8.02 20.95 20.21
C LYS A 110 -6.58 21.03 20.76
N SER A 111 -5.61 20.42 20.08
CA SER A 111 -4.19 20.45 20.44
C SER A 111 -3.52 21.73 19.91
N THR A 112 -4.14 22.87 20.21
CA THR A 112 -3.50 24.17 20.09
C THR A 112 -2.31 24.21 21.05
N ARG A 113 -1.12 24.04 20.46
CA ARG A 113 0.17 24.67 20.80
C ARG A 113 1.38 23.74 20.96
N ASN A 114 1.27 22.41 21.08
CA ASN A 114 2.48 21.56 21.25
C ASN A 114 2.34 20.05 20.92
N GLY A 115 1.22 19.55 20.39
CA GLY A 115 1.00 18.10 20.19
C GLY A 115 1.34 17.60 18.78
N THR A 116 2.31 16.69 18.67
CA THR A 116 2.56 15.90 17.46
C THR A 116 1.62 14.69 17.45
N GLY A 117 0.51 14.79 16.71
CA GLY A 117 -0.41 13.65 16.54
C GLY A 117 0.28 12.46 15.88
N VAL A 118 -0.31 11.28 16.04
CA VAL A 118 0.20 10.04 15.44
C VAL A 118 -0.52 9.70 14.14
N PHE A 119 0.13 8.91 13.29
CA PHE A 119 -0.47 8.35 12.08
C PHE A 119 -0.94 6.93 12.35
N PRO A 120 -2.25 6.66 12.38
CA PRO A 120 -2.78 5.31 12.54
C PRO A 120 -2.68 4.56 11.22
N VAL A 121 -2.24 3.31 11.28
CA VAL A 121 -2.08 2.42 10.11
C VAL A 121 -2.61 1.04 10.48
N HIS A 122 -3.43 0.41 9.63
CA HIS A 122 -3.86 -0.97 9.85
C HIS A 122 -2.66 -1.91 9.95
N VAL A 123 -2.73 -2.90 10.83
CA VAL A 123 -1.69 -3.91 10.99
C VAL A 123 -1.36 -4.58 9.63
N ASN A 124 -2.41 -4.97 8.90
CA ASN A 124 -2.25 -5.62 7.59
C ASN A 124 -1.58 -4.70 6.55
N CYS A 125 -1.90 -3.40 6.55
CA CYS A 125 -1.26 -2.44 5.63
C CYS A 125 0.23 -2.30 5.93
N LEU A 126 0.61 -2.26 7.20
CA LEU A 126 2.02 -2.20 7.59
C LEU A 126 2.78 -3.48 7.21
N ASP A 127 2.14 -4.64 7.28
CA ASP A 127 2.75 -5.90 6.87
C ASP A 127 2.91 -6.01 5.34
N ILE A 128 1.96 -5.47 4.58
CA ILE A 128 2.10 -5.31 3.13
C ILE A 128 3.25 -4.35 2.80
N LEU A 129 3.35 -3.21 3.49
CA LEU A 129 4.47 -2.27 3.31
C LEU A 129 5.82 -2.95 3.56
N LYS A 130 5.94 -3.75 4.62
CA LYS A 130 7.16 -4.53 4.91
C LYS A 130 7.50 -5.53 3.80
N LYS A 131 6.49 -6.15 3.16
CA LYS A 131 6.68 -7.06 2.03
C LYS A 131 7.25 -6.30 0.82
N VAL A 132 6.66 -5.16 0.47
CA VAL A 132 7.17 -4.28 -0.59
C VAL A 132 8.61 -3.85 -0.29
N PHE A 133 8.86 -3.37 0.94
CA PHE A 133 10.19 -2.93 1.35
C PHE A 133 11.23 -4.04 1.24
N ARG A 134 10.89 -5.27 1.63
CA ARG A 134 11.79 -6.43 1.48
C ARG A 134 12.12 -6.71 0.02
N GLN A 135 11.15 -6.62 -0.90
CA GLN A 135 11.41 -6.79 -2.33
C GLN A 135 12.34 -5.71 -2.88
N GLU A 136 12.24 -4.50 -2.33
CA GLU A 136 13.07 -3.35 -2.68
C GLU A 136 14.41 -3.28 -1.92
N GLY A 137 14.70 -4.25 -1.04
CA GLY A 137 15.92 -4.28 -0.22
C GLY A 137 15.97 -3.19 0.86
N LEU A 138 14.82 -2.75 1.37
CA LEU A 138 14.68 -1.69 2.37
C LEU A 138 14.35 -2.27 3.75
N ASP A 139 14.95 -1.68 4.78
CA ASP A 139 14.60 -1.92 6.18
C ASP A 139 13.67 -0.82 6.69
N LEU A 140 12.67 -1.22 7.48
CA LEU A 140 11.69 -0.29 8.05
C LEU A 140 12.28 0.47 9.25
N ASP A 141 12.59 1.74 9.04
CA ASP A 141 12.92 2.74 10.05
C ASP A 141 11.73 3.68 10.34
N ALA A 142 11.43 3.85 11.64
CA ALA A 142 10.28 4.63 12.11
C ALA A 142 10.42 6.15 11.89
N ASP A 143 11.63 6.71 11.96
CA ASP A 143 11.85 8.14 11.72
C ASP A 143 11.59 8.48 10.24
N ILE A 144 12.09 7.63 9.34
CA ILE A 144 11.86 7.79 7.90
C ILE A 144 10.38 7.59 7.57
N LEU A 145 9.72 6.57 8.16
CA LEU A 145 8.30 6.31 7.93
C LEU A 145 7.44 7.49 8.40
N TYR A 146 7.71 8.02 9.60
CA TYR A 146 6.99 9.18 10.13
C TYR A 146 7.17 10.40 9.22
N GLU A 147 8.40 10.69 8.78
CA GLU A 147 8.66 11.81 7.87
C GLU A 147 8.00 11.63 6.50
N PHE A 148 7.94 10.39 6.00
CA PHE A 148 7.18 10.08 4.79
C PHE A 148 5.69 10.37 4.97
N LEU A 149 5.05 9.80 6.01
CA LEU A 149 3.61 10.00 6.27
C LEU A 149 3.28 11.46 6.53
N ARG A 150 4.14 12.18 7.25
CA ARG A 150 4.02 13.62 7.49
C ARG A 150 4.12 14.42 6.19
N LYS A 151 5.05 14.08 5.29
CA LYS A 151 5.17 14.74 3.99
C LYS A 151 4.02 14.43 3.06
N ALA A 152 3.55 13.18 3.05
CA ALA A 152 2.35 12.80 2.32
C ALA A 152 1.18 13.67 2.81
N LEU A 153 0.89 13.69 4.11
CA LEU A 153 -0.18 14.53 4.66
C LEU A 153 -0.06 16.02 4.26
N LEU A 154 1.16 16.58 4.25
CA LEU A 154 1.40 17.99 3.92
C LEU A 154 1.45 18.33 2.41
N SER A 155 1.78 17.36 1.55
CA SER A 155 1.93 17.60 0.09
C SER A 155 0.60 17.46 -0.65
N TYR A 156 -0.43 16.97 0.03
CA TYR A 156 -1.70 16.59 -0.55
C TYR A 156 -2.67 17.74 -0.79
N SER A 157 -2.26 18.98 -0.57
CA SER A 157 -3.04 20.13 -1.02
C SER A 157 -3.23 20.16 -2.55
N HIS A 158 -2.45 19.42 -3.38
CA HIS A 158 -2.58 19.52 -4.85
C HIS A 158 -2.34 18.31 -5.81
N SER A 159 -2.05 17.04 -5.43
CA SER A 159 -1.75 16.04 -6.52
C SER A 159 -1.77 14.51 -6.32
N TYR A 160 -2.55 13.94 -5.41
CA TYR A 160 -2.68 12.47 -5.36
C TYR A 160 -4.14 12.04 -5.14
N SER A 161 -4.75 11.50 -6.18
CA SER A 161 -6.20 11.28 -6.27
C SER A 161 -6.75 10.06 -5.49
N HIS A 162 -5.94 9.25 -4.82
CA HIS A 162 -6.40 7.92 -4.35
C HIS A 162 -5.96 7.46 -2.95
N ALA A 163 -5.26 8.27 -2.17
CA ALA A 163 -5.02 7.98 -0.76
C ALA A 163 -4.86 9.30 -0.03
N VAL A 164 -5.73 9.64 0.93
CA VAL A 164 -5.72 10.87 1.73
C VAL A 164 -6.28 12.11 1.00
N SER A 165 -7.61 12.23 0.96
CA SER A 165 -8.23 13.57 0.88
C SER A 165 -8.17 14.18 2.29
N PHE A 166 -7.42 15.26 2.43
CA PHE A 166 -7.75 16.30 3.41
C PHE A 166 -7.90 17.57 2.59
N ASP A 167 -9.14 17.98 2.34
CA ASP A 167 -9.39 19.27 1.70
C ASP A 167 -8.85 20.40 2.58
N ASP A 168 -7.88 21.12 2.03
CA ASP A 168 -7.16 22.25 2.66
C ASP A 168 -8.04 23.52 2.74
N GLU A 169 -9.25 23.50 2.13
CA GLU A 169 -10.20 24.63 2.18
C GLU A 169 -10.99 24.73 3.49
N TYR A 170 -10.90 23.73 4.37
CA TYR A 170 -11.68 23.69 5.62
C TYR A 170 -10.96 24.28 6.84
N LEU A 171 -9.88 25.04 6.63
CA LEU A 171 -9.12 25.68 7.70
C LEU A 171 -9.55 27.14 8.00
N ASP A 172 -10.54 27.71 7.29
CA ASP A 172 -10.90 29.13 7.48
C ASP A 172 -12.40 29.49 7.44
N SER A 173 -13.33 28.53 7.53
CA SER A 173 -14.77 28.87 7.59
C SER A 173 -15.48 28.40 8.85
N ASP A 174 -15.88 29.36 9.69
CA ASP A 174 -16.79 29.25 10.83
C ASP A 174 -18.23 28.77 10.49
N SER A 175 -18.45 28.11 9.35
CA SER A 175 -19.78 27.62 8.95
C SER A 175 -19.98 26.16 9.33
N VAL A 176 -20.65 25.98 10.46
CA VAL A 176 -21.32 24.74 10.86
C VAL A 176 -22.44 24.42 9.86
N SER A 177 -22.15 23.67 8.77
CA SER A 177 -23.22 22.92 8.07
C SER A 177 -22.80 21.69 7.24
N ASP A 178 -21.57 21.54 6.74
CA ASP A 178 -21.30 20.48 5.74
C ASP A 178 -20.58 19.24 6.30
N TYR A 179 -21.21 18.60 7.30
CA TYR A 179 -20.73 17.35 7.90
C TYR A 179 -21.01 16.09 7.05
N THR A 180 -21.49 16.25 5.81
CA THR A 180 -22.01 15.16 4.97
C THR A 180 -21.05 14.77 3.82
N GLU A 181 -20.01 15.57 3.52
CA GLU A 181 -19.18 15.33 2.32
C GLU A 181 -17.90 14.50 2.53
N MET A 182 -17.44 14.30 3.76
CA MET A 182 -16.35 13.34 4.04
C MET A 182 -16.81 11.88 3.88
N ALA A 183 -18.13 11.63 3.97
CA ALA A 183 -18.74 10.33 3.73
C ALA A 183 -19.03 10.05 2.23
N THR A 184 -18.86 11.03 1.35
CA THR A 184 -19.17 10.92 -0.10
C THR A 184 -17.94 10.76 -0.99
N LEU A 185 -16.72 10.67 -0.42
CA LEU A 185 -15.50 10.35 -1.18
C LEU A 185 -15.31 8.85 -1.44
N VAL A 186 -16.22 8.01 -0.96
CA VAL A 186 -16.46 6.68 -1.50
C VAL A 186 -17.41 6.87 -2.69
N PRO A 187 -16.99 6.58 -3.94
CA PRO A 187 -17.87 6.72 -5.09
C PRO A 187 -19.11 5.83 -4.93
N GLN A 188 -20.27 6.44 -4.63
CA GLN A 188 -21.57 5.78 -4.41
C GLN A 188 -22.14 5.06 -5.66
N SER A 189 -21.30 4.68 -6.62
CA SER A 189 -21.74 4.17 -7.92
C SER A 189 -21.28 2.76 -8.25
N LYS A 190 -20.44 2.11 -7.43
CA LYS A 190 -20.03 0.71 -7.66
C LYS A 190 -19.78 -0.05 -6.35
N GLN A 191 -20.74 -0.86 -5.94
CA GLN A 191 -20.66 -1.75 -4.76
C GLN A 191 -19.37 -2.60 -4.69
N SER A 192 -18.76 -2.99 -5.84
CA SER A 192 -17.50 -3.76 -5.88
C SER A 192 -16.27 -2.95 -5.45
N GLU A 193 -16.23 -1.65 -5.76
CA GLU A 193 -15.15 -0.76 -5.34
C GLU A 193 -15.22 -0.53 -3.83
N GLU A 194 -16.43 -0.33 -3.30
CA GLU A 194 -16.68 -0.13 -1.88
C GLU A 194 -16.33 -1.41 -1.07
N GLU A 195 -16.77 -2.60 -1.53
CA GLU A 195 -16.47 -3.89 -0.86
C GLU A 195 -14.96 -4.14 -0.74
N SER A 196 -14.19 -3.66 -1.73
CA SER A 196 -12.74 -3.81 -1.72
C SER A 196 -12.11 -3.06 -0.55
N PHE A 197 -12.55 -1.86 -0.19
CA PHE A 197 -11.90 -1.08 0.88
C PHE A 197 -11.97 -1.72 2.27
N VAL A 198 -13.01 -2.52 2.52
CA VAL A 198 -13.24 -3.14 3.83
C VAL A 198 -12.83 -4.61 3.88
N SER A 199 -12.58 -5.25 2.74
CA SER A 199 -12.25 -6.67 2.68
C SER A 199 -10.82 -6.95 3.12
N ASP A 200 -10.61 -8.02 3.90
CA ASP A 200 -9.27 -8.38 4.39
C ASP A 200 -8.27 -8.57 3.23
N PRO A 201 -7.20 -7.75 3.14
CA PRO A 201 -6.21 -7.91 2.10
C PRO A 201 -5.26 -9.08 2.37
N MET A 202 -5.26 -9.68 3.57
CA MET A 202 -4.41 -10.81 3.95
C MET A 202 -5.17 -12.13 3.94
N ASP A 203 -6.41 -12.18 4.47
CA ASP A 203 -7.28 -13.37 4.44
C ASP A 203 -8.31 -13.30 3.30
N ILE A 204 -7.85 -13.58 2.08
CA ILE A 204 -8.67 -13.45 0.87
C ILE A 204 -9.55 -14.68 0.69
N ARG A 205 -10.87 -14.47 0.79
CA ARG A 205 -11.89 -15.51 0.54
C ARG A 205 -11.72 -16.11 -0.86
N GLY A 206 -11.67 -17.45 -0.92
CA GLY A 206 -11.56 -18.21 -2.18
C GLY A 206 -10.14 -18.33 -2.73
N LEU A 207 -9.18 -17.49 -2.33
CA LEU A 207 -7.81 -17.55 -2.83
C LEU A 207 -7.15 -18.89 -2.49
N ASN A 208 -7.24 -19.34 -1.23
CA ASN A 208 -6.65 -20.62 -0.81
C ASN A 208 -7.23 -21.83 -1.55
N GLU A 209 -8.52 -21.80 -1.89
CA GLU A 209 -9.16 -22.85 -2.67
C GLU A 209 -8.68 -22.82 -4.13
N TYR A 210 -8.59 -21.63 -4.71
CA TYR A 210 -8.03 -21.43 -6.04
C TYR A 210 -6.58 -21.95 -6.14
N LEU A 211 -5.73 -21.64 -5.16
CA LEU A 211 -4.33 -22.10 -5.12
C LEU A 211 -4.20 -23.62 -5.00
N LYS A 212 -5.17 -24.30 -4.37
CA LYS A 212 -5.22 -25.77 -4.31
C LYS A 212 -5.63 -26.38 -5.65
N ASN A 213 -6.41 -25.65 -6.45
CA ASN A 213 -7.03 -26.12 -7.69
C ASN A 213 -6.53 -25.32 -8.91
N LEU A 214 -5.23 -25.05 -9.00
CA LEU A 214 -4.65 -24.32 -10.13
C LEU A 214 -4.96 -25.00 -11.47
N PRO A 215 -5.27 -24.23 -12.53
CA PRO A 215 -5.54 -24.78 -13.85
C PRO A 215 -4.30 -25.52 -14.37
N LEU A 216 -4.52 -26.72 -14.90
CA LEU A 216 -3.46 -27.55 -15.47
C LEU A 216 -3.40 -27.36 -16.98
N VAL A 217 -2.21 -27.52 -17.56
CA VAL A 217 -2.03 -27.52 -19.01
C VAL A 217 -2.81 -28.69 -19.60
N THR A 218 -3.88 -28.40 -20.33
CA THR A 218 -4.59 -29.40 -21.12
C THR A 218 -3.63 -29.93 -22.20
N ALA A 219 -3.66 -31.24 -22.48
CA ALA A 219 -2.84 -31.85 -23.54
C ALA A 219 -2.93 -31.00 -24.83
N PRO A 220 -1.81 -30.82 -25.57
CA PRO A 220 -1.74 -29.87 -26.66
C PRO A 220 -2.89 -30.08 -27.64
N GLY A 221 -3.82 -29.13 -27.64
CA GLY A 221 -4.78 -29.00 -28.72
C GLY A 221 -4.03 -28.77 -30.04
N PRO A 222 -4.66 -29.08 -31.18
CA PRO A 222 -4.03 -28.96 -32.49
C PRO A 222 -3.37 -27.59 -32.63
N ALA A 223 -2.11 -27.61 -33.08
CA ALA A 223 -1.32 -26.40 -33.26
C ALA A 223 -2.15 -25.33 -33.98
N PRO A 224 -2.11 -24.07 -33.52
CA PRO A 224 -2.86 -23.00 -34.17
C PRO A 224 -2.49 -22.97 -35.65
N SER A 225 -3.51 -23.06 -36.50
CA SER A 225 -3.36 -23.03 -37.95
C SER A 225 -2.62 -21.75 -38.35
N ARG A 226 -1.43 -21.92 -38.92
CA ARG A 226 -0.52 -20.84 -39.32
C ARG A 226 -0.98 -20.14 -40.61
N HIS A 227 -2.23 -19.68 -40.63
CA HIS A 227 -2.74 -18.86 -41.71
C HIS A 227 -3.07 -17.46 -41.19
N ALA A 228 -2.05 -16.80 -40.61
CA ALA A 228 -2.02 -15.34 -40.66
C ALA A 228 -1.44 -15.01 -42.05
N GLU A 229 -2.30 -14.55 -42.97
CA GLU A 229 -1.83 -13.92 -44.19
C GLU A 229 -0.82 -12.85 -43.80
N HIS A 230 0.37 -12.96 -44.40
CA HIS A 230 1.50 -12.09 -44.17
C HIS A 230 1.13 -10.68 -44.65
N VAL A 231 0.45 -9.89 -43.82
CA VAL A 231 0.35 -8.45 -44.06
C VAL A 231 1.76 -7.92 -43.89
N SER A 232 2.49 -7.78 -45.00
CA SER A 232 3.83 -7.23 -45.01
C SER A 232 3.75 -5.78 -44.57
N CYS A 233 3.91 -5.53 -43.27
CA CYS A 233 4.27 -4.22 -42.79
C CYS A 233 5.73 -4.00 -43.20
N VAL A 234 5.93 -3.29 -44.30
CA VAL A 234 7.22 -3.08 -44.98
C VAL A 234 8.28 -2.44 -44.06
N HIS A 235 7.91 -1.98 -42.86
CA HIS A 235 8.78 -1.28 -41.91
C HIS A 235 8.63 -1.72 -40.44
N ASP A 236 8.32 -2.99 -40.14
CA ASP A 236 8.35 -3.46 -38.75
C ASP A 236 9.80 -3.59 -38.25
N PRO A 237 10.30 -2.71 -37.34
CA PRO A 237 11.70 -2.76 -36.90
C PRO A 237 12.01 -4.02 -36.09
N PHE A 238 10.98 -4.68 -35.56
CA PHE A 238 11.10 -5.89 -34.75
C PHE A 238 11.11 -7.17 -35.58
N ALA A 239 10.77 -7.10 -36.88
CA ALA A 239 10.69 -8.28 -37.76
C ALA A 239 12.03 -8.99 -37.99
N SER A 240 13.16 -8.29 -37.78
CA SER A 240 14.49 -8.87 -37.88
C SER A 240 15.01 -9.49 -36.57
N LEU A 241 14.30 -9.29 -35.45
CA LEU A 241 14.76 -9.78 -34.16
C LEU A 241 14.44 -11.26 -33.97
N PRO A 242 15.35 -12.02 -33.33
CA PRO A 242 15.05 -13.34 -32.80
C PRO A 242 13.86 -13.31 -31.84
N SER A 243 13.11 -14.43 -31.81
CA SER A 243 11.93 -14.59 -30.96
C SER A 243 12.27 -14.39 -29.47
N GLU A 244 13.46 -14.82 -29.05
CA GLU A 244 13.96 -14.67 -27.69
C GLU A 244 14.07 -13.19 -27.28
N LEU A 245 14.55 -12.33 -28.18
CA LEU A 245 14.65 -10.89 -27.92
C LEU A 245 13.26 -10.24 -27.86
N LEU A 246 12.32 -10.68 -28.70
CA LEU A 246 10.93 -10.21 -28.64
C LEU A 246 10.27 -10.57 -27.31
N LEU A 247 10.47 -11.80 -26.82
CA LEU A 247 9.96 -12.22 -25.52
C LEU A 247 10.61 -11.43 -24.37
N MET A 248 11.92 -11.15 -24.44
CA MET A 248 12.60 -10.28 -23.47
C MET A 248 12.04 -8.85 -23.49
N ILE A 249 11.81 -8.28 -24.68
CA ILE A 249 11.17 -6.97 -24.82
C ILE A 249 9.78 -6.98 -24.17
N MET A 250 8.97 -8.02 -24.40
CA MET A 250 7.65 -8.16 -23.77
C MET A 250 7.70 -8.25 -22.24
N LEU A 251 8.77 -8.80 -21.66
CA LEU A 251 8.95 -8.81 -20.21
C LEU A 251 9.27 -7.43 -19.62
N LEU A 252 9.86 -6.54 -20.43
CA LEU A 252 10.24 -5.18 -20.02
C LEU A 252 9.15 -4.14 -20.29
N ILE A 253 8.24 -4.42 -21.22
CA ILE A 253 7.14 -3.51 -21.56
C ILE A 253 6.10 -3.53 -20.43
N PRO A 254 5.67 -2.36 -19.92
CA PRO A 254 4.55 -2.27 -19.00
C PRO A 254 3.32 -2.94 -19.59
N LYS A 255 2.60 -3.66 -18.75
CA LYS A 255 1.42 -4.43 -19.15
C LYS A 255 0.44 -3.66 -20.03
N ASP A 256 0.14 -2.40 -19.69
CA ASP A 256 -0.86 -1.60 -20.42
C ASP A 256 -0.40 -1.24 -21.84
N SER A 257 0.91 -1.30 -22.08
CA SER A 257 1.51 -1.07 -23.39
C SER A 257 1.68 -2.34 -24.23
N LEU A 258 1.44 -3.55 -23.68
CA LEU A 258 1.59 -4.80 -24.43
C LEU A 258 0.61 -4.89 -25.59
N GLN A 259 -0.65 -4.47 -25.40
CA GLN A 259 -1.64 -4.48 -26.47
C GLN A 259 -1.24 -3.52 -27.59
N SER A 260 -0.79 -2.32 -27.25
CA SER A 260 -0.24 -1.35 -28.22
C SER A 260 0.98 -1.91 -28.96
N PHE A 261 1.85 -2.64 -28.26
CA PHE A 261 3.00 -3.31 -28.87
C PHE A 261 2.57 -4.38 -29.88
N PHE A 262 1.57 -5.22 -29.54
CA PHE A 262 1.00 -6.17 -30.49
C PHE A 262 0.31 -5.51 -31.68
N PHE A 263 -0.28 -4.32 -31.52
CA PHE A 263 -0.86 -3.57 -32.63
C PHE A 263 0.21 -2.91 -33.51
N ALA A 264 1.29 -2.42 -32.91
CA ALA A 264 2.36 -1.71 -33.62
C ALA A 264 3.34 -2.66 -34.35
N SER A 265 3.54 -3.88 -33.87
CA SER A 265 4.49 -4.84 -34.45
C SER A 265 3.81 -6.15 -34.87
N SER A 266 3.89 -6.45 -36.16
CA SER A 266 3.45 -7.72 -36.75
C SER A 266 4.29 -8.90 -36.24
N ALA A 267 5.59 -8.69 -36.03
CA ALA A 267 6.51 -9.68 -35.48
C ALA A 267 6.13 -10.03 -34.04
N ALA A 268 5.87 -9.01 -33.21
CA ALA A 268 5.38 -9.20 -31.84
C ALA A 268 4.02 -9.93 -31.80
N ARG A 269 3.10 -9.60 -32.71
CA ARG A 269 1.77 -10.24 -32.78
C ARG A 269 1.83 -11.72 -33.16
N SER A 270 2.79 -12.09 -34.00
CA SER A 270 2.87 -13.42 -34.61
C SER A 270 3.69 -14.41 -33.78
N ILE A 271 4.39 -13.94 -32.75
CA ILE A 271 5.22 -14.80 -31.91
C ILE A 271 4.37 -15.73 -31.04
N TRP A 272 4.85 -16.96 -30.87
CA TRP A 272 4.27 -17.88 -29.90
C TRP A 272 4.68 -17.46 -28.49
N LEU A 273 3.69 -17.31 -27.60
CA LEU A 273 3.91 -16.91 -26.21
C LEU A 273 4.03 -18.16 -25.32
N PRO A 274 5.24 -18.49 -24.80
CA PRO A 274 5.40 -19.64 -23.95
C PRO A 274 4.68 -19.49 -22.61
N ASN A 275 4.28 -20.60 -22.01
CA ASN A 275 3.72 -20.63 -20.66
C ASN A 275 4.65 -19.97 -19.61
N THR A 276 5.97 -20.10 -19.79
CA THR A 276 6.99 -19.48 -18.93
C THR A 276 6.98 -17.95 -18.98
N LEU A 277 6.51 -17.34 -20.09
CA LEU A 277 6.36 -15.88 -20.19
C LEU A 277 5.33 -15.40 -19.17
N PHE A 278 4.15 -16.01 -19.12
CA PHE A 278 3.07 -15.62 -18.21
C PHE A 278 3.44 -15.87 -16.75
N ARG A 279 4.17 -16.95 -16.47
CA ARG A 279 4.75 -17.20 -15.14
C ARG A 279 5.71 -16.08 -14.73
N THR A 280 6.59 -15.65 -15.63
CA THR A 280 7.56 -14.58 -15.36
C THR A 280 6.84 -13.24 -15.18
N ARG A 281 5.88 -12.94 -16.04
CA ARG A 281 5.02 -11.74 -15.94
C ARG A 281 4.22 -11.70 -14.65
N LEU A 282 3.73 -12.83 -14.14
CA LEU A 282 3.06 -12.89 -12.85
C LEU A 282 3.96 -12.35 -11.72
N ALA A 283 5.24 -12.73 -11.69
CA ALA A 283 6.17 -12.24 -10.68
C ALA A 283 6.51 -10.74 -10.83
N VAL A 284 6.43 -10.20 -12.04
CA VAL A 284 6.76 -8.79 -12.33
C VAL A 284 5.54 -7.87 -12.15
N ASP A 285 4.39 -8.25 -12.70
CA ASP A 285 3.20 -7.39 -12.74
C ASP A 285 2.28 -7.57 -11.52
N MET A 286 2.37 -8.71 -10.84
CA MET A 286 1.49 -9.05 -9.73
C MET A 286 2.29 -9.51 -8.49
N PRO A 287 3.29 -8.73 -8.03
CA PRO A 287 4.07 -9.08 -6.84
C PRO A 287 3.21 -9.17 -5.56
N TRP A 288 2.01 -8.58 -5.57
CA TRP A 288 0.97 -8.75 -4.54
C TRP A 288 0.38 -10.17 -4.47
N ALA A 289 0.57 -11.01 -5.49
CA ALA A 289 0.18 -12.43 -5.47
C ALA A 289 1.29 -13.32 -4.86
N TRP A 290 1.88 -12.88 -3.75
CA TRP A 290 3.08 -13.49 -3.17
C TRP A 290 2.88 -14.96 -2.79
N GLU A 291 1.66 -15.41 -2.45
CA GLU A 291 1.37 -16.82 -2.16
C GLU A 291 1.62 -17.72 -3.38
N VAL A 292 1.48 -17.18 -4.59
CA VAL A 292 1.81 -17.89 -5.83
C VAL A 292 3.31 -17.86 -6.07
N ILE A 293 3.93 -16.69 -5.94
CA ILE A 293 5.32 -16.42 -6.34
C ILE A 293 6.33 -17.04 -5.37
N GLU A 294 6.09 -16.90 -4.07
CA GLU A 294 6.99 -17.35 -3.00
C GLU A 294 6.80 -18.85 -2.67
N SER A 295 5.73 -19.48 -3.16
CA SER A 295 5.43 -20.88 -2.86
C SER A 295 6.10 -21.87 -3.82
N PRO A 296 6.20 -23.15 -3.43
CA PRO A 296 6.65 -24.22 -4.34
C PRO A 296 5.77 -24.36 -5.59
N LEU A 297 4.52 -23.85 -5.57
CA LEU A 297 3.62 -23.86 -6.71
C LEU A 297 4.23 -23.14 -7.91
N PHE A 298 5.00 -22.06 -7.68
CA PHE A 298 5.64 -21.33 -8.76
C PHE A 298 6.54 -22.22 -9.62
N LYS A 299 7.15 -23.27 -9.05
CA LYS A 299 8.07 -24.15 -9.78
C LYS A 299 7.38 -25.21 -10.65
N ARG A 300 6.06 -25.36 -10.55
CA ARG A 300 5.28 -26.35 -11.29
C ARG A 300 5.30 -26.09 -12.79
N THR A 301 5.45 -27.16 -13.57
CA THR A 301 5.46 -27.14 -15.04
C THR A 301 4.15 -27.61 -15.65
N ASP A 302 3.30 -28.26 -14.85
CA ASP A 302 1.99 -28.77 -15.22
C ASP A 302 0.87 -27.72 -15.12
N VAL A 303 1.17 -26.53 -14.58
CA VAL A 303 0.22 -25.42 -14.40
C VAL A 303 0.13 -24.57 -15.67
N ASP A 304 -1.09 -24.22 -16.09
CA ASP A 304 -1.34 -23.21 -17.13
C ASP A 304 -1.19 -21.80 -16.54
N TRP A 305 0.03 -21.27 -16.59
CA TRP A 305 0.37 -19.95 -16.07
C TRP A 305 -0.30 -18.82 -16.84
N ARG A 306 -0.72 -19.03 -18.09
CA ARG A 306 -1.52 -18.05 -18.83
C ARG A 306 -2.91 -17.92 -18.24
N CYS A 307 -3.56 -19.03 -17.93
CA CYS A 307 -4.84 -19.04 -17.22
C CYS A 307 -4.69 -18.44 -15.82
N VAL A 308 -3.65 -18.82 -15.06
CA VAL A 308 -3.40 -18.24 -13.73
C VAL A 308 -3.22 -16.72 -13.80
N TYR A 309 -2.33 -16.26 -14.69
CA TYR A 309 -2.07 -14.84 -14.88
C TYR A 309 -3.36 -14.08 -15.21
N THR A 310 -4.14 -14.59 -16.17
CA THR A 310 -5.38 -13.91 -16.61
C THR A 310 -6.44 -13.89 -15.52
N HIS A 311 -6.60 -15.00 -14.79
CA HIS A 311 -7.59 -15.13 -13.74
C HIS A 311 -7.29 -14.21 -12.56
N LEU A 312 -6.11 -14.29 -11.95
CA LEU A 312 -5.75 -13.45 -10.80
C LEU A 312 -5.86 -11.96 -11.13
N ARG A 313 -5.49 -11.59 -12.37
CA ARG A 313 -5.63 -10.22 -12.85
C ARG A 313 -7.06 -9.73 -12.87
N LYS A 314 -7.97 -10.58 -13.35
CA LYS A 314 -9.40 -10.30 -13.42
C LYS A 314 -10.00 -10.23 -12.02
N GLU A 315 -9.59 -11.13 -11.13
CA GLU A 315 -10.04 -11.17 -9.74
C GLU A 315 -9.53 -10.01 -8.88
N ALA A 316 -8.46 -9.32 -9.31
CA ALA A 316 -7.92 -8.13 -8.64
C ALA A 316 -8.47 -6.82 -9.24
N ASP A 317 -9.27 -6.89 -10.31
CA ASP A 317 -9.86 -5.72 -10.96
C ASP A 317 -11.04 -5.19 -10.15
N ARG A 318 -10.99 -3.90 -9.78
CA ARG A 318 -12.03 -3.26 -8.95
C ARG A 318 -13.34 -3.04 -9.70
N GLU A 319 -13.26 -2.95 -11.02
CA GLU A 319 -14.43 -2.79 -11.88
C GLU A 319 -15.16 -4.12 -12.13
N TRP A 320 -14.55 -5.24 -11.75
CA TRP A 320 -15.12 -6.57 -11.94
C TRP A 320 -16.08 -6.93 -10.80
N THR A 321 -17.35 -7.16 -11.13
CA THR A 321 -18.44 -7.37 -10.15
C THR A 321 -18.31 -8.66 -9.35
N ASP A 322 -17.67 -9.68 -9.92
CA ASP A 322 -17.45 -10.98 -9.28
C ASP A 322 -16.00 -11.15 -8.80
N ALA A 323 -15.28 -10.03 -8.60
CA ALA A 323 -13.89 -10.06 -8.13
C ALA A 323 -13.76 -10.67 -6.74
N MET A 324 -12.57 -11.15 -6.40
CA MET A 324 -12.14 -11.41 -5.02
C MET A 324 -11.85 -10.05 -4.35
N PRO A 325 -12.74 -9.48 -3.52
CA PRO A 325 -12.61 -8.08 -3.12
C PRO A 325 -11.38 -7.84 -2.22
N GLY A 326 -11.00 -8.84 -1.41
CA GLY A 326 -9.74 -8.80 -0.66
C GLY A 326 -8.49 -8.78 -1.54
N LEU A 327 -8.53 -9.41 -2.72
CA LEU A 327 -7.43 -9.35 -3.68
C LEU A 327 -7.32 -7.99 -4.35
N ALA A 328 -8.46 -7.41 -4.73
CA ALA A 328 -8.54 -6.04 -5.24
C ALA A 328 -8.04 -5.03 -4.18
N ASN A 329 -8.41 -5.21 -2.90
CA ASN A 329 -7.90 -4.39 -1.80
C ASN A 329 -6.39 -4.51 -1.64
N ARG A 330 -5.88 -5.74 -1.66
CA ARG A 330 -4.45 -5.99 -1.57
C ARG A 330 -3.69 -5.31 -2.71
N CYS A 331 -4.16 -5.44 -3.94
CA CYS A 331 -3.56 -4.77 -5.10
C CYS A 331 -3.51 -3.25 -4.88
N ARG A 332 -4.62 -2.65 -4.45
CA ARG A 332 -4.69 -1.22 -4.12
C ARG A 332 -3.69 -0.80 -3.05
N ILE A 333 -3.61 -1.53 -1.95
CA ILE A 333 -2.69 -1.23 -0.85
C ILE A 333 -1.24 -1.39 -1.31
N TRP A 334 -0.97 -2.43 -2.12
CA TRP A 334 0.34 -2.67 -2.72
C TRP A 334 0.79 -1.50 -3.58
N ASP A 335 -0.06 -0.99 -4.47
CA ASP A 335 0.24 0.16 -5.33
C ASP A 335 0.63 1.41 -4.49
N VAL A 336 -0.05 1.64 -3.36
CA VAL A 336 0.30 2.73 -2.44
C VAL A 336 1.64 2.45 -1.74
N CYS A 337 1.89 1.21 -1.34
CA CYS A 337 3.15 0.82 -0.71
C CYS A 337 4.35 0.92 -1.66
N GLU A 338 4.19 0.63 -2.95
CA GLU A 338 5.24 0.82 -3.96
C GLU A 338 5.57 2.31 -4.17
N GLN A 339 4.55 3.16 -4.24
CA GLN A 339 4.73 4.61 -4.28
C GLN A 339 5.47 5.09 -3.02
N ALA A 340 5.04 4.62 -1.84
CA ALA A 340 5.69 4.92 -0.58
C ALA A 340 7.16 4.47 -0.57
N ALA A 341 7.48 3.29 -1.10
CA ALA A 341 8.84 2.77 -1.16
C ALA A 341 9.77 3.65 -2.00
N ALA A 342 9.27 4.22 -3.10
CA ALA A 342 10.04 5.13 -3.95
C ALA A 342 10.47 6.40 -3.20
N ASP A 343 9.54 7.03 -2.47
CA ASP A 343 9.83 8.21 -1.66
C ASP A 343 10.67 7.88 -0.43
N TYR A 344 10.37 6.76 0.21
CA TYR A 344 11.10 6.24 1.36
C TYR A 344 12.59 6.06 1.03
N LYS A 345 12.93 5.47 -0.12
CA LYS A 345 14.31 5.34 -0.61
C LYS A 345 15.04 6.67 -0.66
N GLN A 346 14.38 7.71 -1.16
CA GLN A 346 14.99 9.03 -1.26
C GLN A 346 15.24 9.64 0.12
N LEU A 347 14.33 9.44 1.06
CA LEU A 347 14.49 9.89 2.44
C LEU A 347 15.60 9.13 3.17
N ALA A 348 15.66 7.81 3.00
CA ALA A 348 16.71 6.96 3.55
C ALA A 348 18.10 7.39 3.05
N ALA A 349 18.27 7.56 1.73
CA ALA A 349 19.52 8.02 1.15
C ALA A 349 19.93 9.42 1.65
N LYS A 350 18.98 10.32 1.91
CA LYS A 350 19.24 11.64 2.49
C LYS A 350 19.70 11.52 3.95
N ALA A 351 19.06 10.65 4.74
CA ALA A 351 19.42 10.41 6.14
C ALA A 351 20.83 9.82 6.26
N GLU A 352 21.19 8.84 5.42
CA GLU A 352 22.54 8.25 5.40
C GLU A 352 23.63 9.27 5.06
N LYS A 353 23.37 10.16 4.08
CA LYS A 353 24.29 11.25 3.72
C LYS A 353 24.46 12.23 4.87
N ALA A 354 23.38 12.60 5.56
CA ALA A 354 23.43 13.50 6.72
C ALA A 354 24.20 12.89 7.91
N ALA A 355 23.97 11.61 8.18
CA ALA A 355 24.69 10.87 9.22
C ALA A 355 26.20 10.79 8.93
N SER A 356 26.56 10.51 7.67
CA SER A 356 27.96 10.46 7.23
C SER A 356 28.66 11.81 7.37
N ALA A 357 28.02 12.90 6.94
CA ALA A 357 28.55 14.25 7.07
C ALA A 357 28.75 14.66 8.55
N THR A 358 27.82 14.29 9.42
CA THR A 358 27.91 14.56 10.86
C THR A 358 29.08 13.82 11.50
N LYS A 359 29.30 12.55 11.13
CA LYS A 359 30.43 11.74 11.59
C LYS A 359 31.77 12.33 11.14
N GLU A 360 31.87 12.78 9.89
CA GLU A 360 33.06 13.47 9.37
C GLU A 360 33.34 14.78 10.12
N ALA A 361 32.31 15.60 10.34
CA ALA A 361 32.43 16.85 11.08
C ALA A 361 32.91 16.61 12.53
N GLY A 362 32.39 15.58 13.18
CA GLY A 362 32.84 15.15 14.51
C GLY A 362 34.30 14.71 14.54
N CYS A 363 34.74 13.94 13.54
CA CYS A 363 36.15 13.53 13.41
C CYS A 363 37.07 14.74 13.19
N ARG A 364 36.71 15.67 12.29
CA ARG A 364 37.48 16.90 12.04
C ARG A 364 37.57 17.78 13.29
N ARG A 365 36.50 17.89 14.07
CA ARG A 365 36.49 18.67 15.33
C ARG A 365 37.39 18.04 16.39
N LYS A 366 37.37 16.70 16.54
CA LYS A 366 38.29 15.98 17.42
C LYS A 366 39.75 16.15 16.99
N ALA A 367 40.04 16.06 15.69
CA ALA A 367 41.39 16.26 15.15
C ALA A 367 41.93 17.68 15.44
N ARG A 368 41.12 18.72 15.19
CA ARG A 368 41.49 20.12 15.52
C ARG A 368 41.71 20.35 17.02
N LEU A 369 40.90 19.74 17.87
CA LEU A 369 41.09 19.81 19.32
C LEU A 369 42.41 19.14 19.73
N MET A 370 42.75 17.98 19.17
CA MET A 370 44.03 17.32 19.44
C MET A 370 45.23 18.14 18.95
N GLU A 371 45.15 18.75 17.76
CA GLU A 371 46.19 19.65 17.25
C GLU A 371 46.39 20.86 18.18
N TYR A 372 45.29 21.47 18.65
CA TYR A 372 45.33 22.58 19.60
C TYR A 372 46.02 22.17 20.92
N PHE A 373 45.63 21.03 21.51
CA PHE A 373 46.25 20.56 22.76
C PHE A 373 47.73 20.18 22.59
N ASN A 374 48.11 19.62 21.45
CA ASN A 374 49.51 19.30 21.15
C ASN A 374 50.35 20.57 20.94
N SER A 375 49.80 21.59 20.29
CA SER A 375 50.49 22.88 20.10
C SER A 375 50.75 23.64 21.42
N LYS A 376 49.89 23.43 22.43
CA LYS A 376 50.04 24.04 23.76
C LYS A 376 50.94 23.26 24.73
N ARG A 377 51.38 22.04 24.39
CA ARG A 377 52.36 21.28 25.19
C ARG A 377 53.83 21.66 24.91
N ILE A 378 54.11 22.55 23.95
CA ILE A 378 55.48 22.93 23.52
C ILE A 378 55.99 24.20 24.25
N TYR A 379 55.63 24.37 25.52
CA TYR A 379 56.36 25.32 26.39
C TYR A 379 56.81 24.58 27.66
N PRO A 380 58.02 23.99 27.67
CA PRO A 380 58.71 23.72 28.91
C PRO A 380 59.17 25.04 29.54
N CYS A 381 59.19 25.07 30.87
CA CYS A 381 59.54 26.19 31.75
C CYS A 381 60.74 27.03 31.31
#